data_AF-A0AAU8ULC4-F1
#
_entry.id   AF-A0AAU8ULC4-F1
#
_cell.length_a   1.000
_cell.length_b   1.000
_cell.length_c   1.000
_cell.angle_alpha   90.00
_cell.angle_beta   90.00
_cell.angle_gamma   90.00
#
_symmetry.space_group_name_H-M   'P 1'
#
loop_
_entity.id
_entity.type
_entity.pdbx_description
1 polymer ?
#
loop_
_entity_poly.entity_id
_entity_poly.type
_entity_poly.pdbx_seq_one_letter_code
_entity_poly.pdbx_strand_id
1 'polypeptide(L)'
;MTLPIGAPREWNAQFEEALFLDVARRHRPDFPARLAAPPREPRNADELAAVADYYTKMASHDLFIVQVVAKAIDTLFRDDPHFQLILSRQLGDDGAHAVIGRERVLELTGRDPLPEIDALVAAHWARLGDLPVRDLAGFLAFEWHYELHILAKLWIQRKTGGIADGAMREHGENRIRPDEEWHRVQIVQWWFEKLAALPAAERDALIERVIDADEETQRRLDGYLHDEYAHTAEVFGADIAGYRAIYDDWRREILARLTGRPALGSLVPLSREPIAQEALA
;
A
#
# COMPACT_ATOMS: atom_id res chain seq x y z
N MET A 1 -11.16 -8.48 24.58
CA MET A 1 -9.85 -7.90 24.20
C MET A 1 -9.88 -6.40 24.45
N THR A 2 -8.84 -5.84 25.07
CA THR A 2 -8.63 -4.38 25.10
C THR A 2 -7.83 -3.99 23.88
N LEU A 3 -8.46 -3.27 22.95
CA LEU A 3 -7.81 -2.72 21.77
C LEU A 3 -6.75 -1.68 22.16
N PRO A 4 -5.74 -1.41 21.31
CA PRO A 4 -4.83 -0.31 21.52
C PRO A 4 -5.57 1.03 21.66
N ILE A 5 -5.03 1.95 22.46
CA ILE A 5 -5.66 3.25 22.71
C ILE A 5 -5.78 4.02 21.39
N GLY A 6 -6.99 4.46 21.05
CA GLY A 6 -7.28 5.20 19.82
C GLY A 6 -7.65 4.35 18.61
N ALA A 7 -7.50 3.02 18.68
CA ALA A 7 -8.02 2.11 17.66
C ALA A 7 -9.56 2.17 17.60
N PRO A 8 -10.18 2.14 16.40
CA PRO A 8 -11.63 2.07 16.29
C PRO A 8 -12.13 0.73 16.85
N ARG A 9 -13.40 0.68 17.27
CA ARG A 9 -14.02 -0.58 17.70
C ARG A 9 -14.06 -1.62 16.59
N GLU A 10 -14.24 -1.16 15.35
CA GLU A 10 -14.22 -1.96 14.14
C GLU A 10 -13.30 -1.26 13.14
N TRP A 11 -12.26 -1.97 12.68
CA TRP A 11 -11.42 -1.51 11.58
C TRP A 11 -12.06 -1.96 10.26
N ASN A 12 -12.40 -1.01 9.38
CA ASN A 12 -13.05 -1.26 8.08
C ASN A 12 -12.77 -0.10 7.12
N ALA A 13 -13.13 -0.25 5.83
CA ALA A 13 -12.86 0.79 4.83
C ALA A 13 -13.56 2.14 5.10
N GLN A 14 -14.71 2.15 5.79
CA GLN A 14 -15.41 3.40 6.12
C GLN A 14 -14.61 4.23 7.14
N PHE A 15 -14.06 3.55 8.15
CA PHE A 15 -13.17 4.17 9.12
C PHE A 15 -11.90 4.70 8.43
N GLU A 16 -11.26 3.87 7.59
CA GLU A 16 -10.06 4.24 6.84
C GLU A 16 -10.27 5.49 5.98
N GLU A 17 -11.37 5.54 5.21
CA GLU A 17 -11.70 6.70 4.38
C GLU A 17 -12.02 7.95 5.20
N ALA A 18 -12.74 7.81 6.31
CA ALA A 18 -13.06 8.93 7.19
C ALA A 18 -11.80 9.52 7.84
N LEU A 19 -10.88 8.67 8.30
CA LEU A 19 -9.60 9.08 8.85
C LEU A 19 -8.75 9.78 7.78
N PHE A 20 -8.67 9.21 6.58
CA PHE A 20 -7.91 9.82 5.49
C PHE A 20 -8.44 11.20 5.15
N LEU A 21 -9.76 11.37 5.05
CA LEU A 21 -10.37 12.68 4.76
C LEU A 21 -10.10 13.73 5.85
N ASP A 22 -10.06 13.32 7.11
CA ASP A 22 -9.66 14.21 8.21
C ASP A 22 -8.20 14.66 8.05
N VAL A 23 -7.28 13.70 7.88
CA VAL A 23 -5.85 13.97 7.65
C VAL A 23 -5.63 14.88 6.45
N ALA A 24 -6.21 14.54 5.30
CA ALA A 24 -6.05 15.31 4.08
C ALA A 24 -6.50 16.77 4.26
N ARG A 25 -7.59 17.00 5.00
CA ARG A 25 -8.14 18.36 5.23
C ARG A 25 -7.34 19.21 6.20
N ARG A 26 -6.51 18.62 7.06
CA ARG A 26 -5.56 19.39 7.89
C ARG A 26 -4.51 20.09 7.05
N HIS A 27 -4.07 19.44 5.96
CA HIS A 27 -3.03 19.95 5.05
C HIS A 27 -3.62 20.66 3.83
N ARG A 28 -4.83 20.27 3.42
CA ARG A 28 -5.58 20.82 2.28
C ARG A 28 -7.05 20.99 2.64
N PRO A 29 -7.44 22.13 3.22
CA PRO A 29 -8.83 22.36 3.66
C PRO A 29 -9.89 22.20 2.56
N ASP A 30 -9.51 22.35 1.30
CA ASP A 30 -10.36 22.20 0.11
C ASP A 30 -10.41 20.76 -0.45
N PHE A 31 -9.74 19.79 0.19
CA PHE A 31 -9.64 18.43 -0.32
C PHE A 31 -11.03 17.78 -0.49
N PRO A 32 -11.36 17.26 -1.68
CA PRO A 32 -12.72 16.85 -2.01
C PRO A 32 -13.13 15.59 -1.25
N ALA A 33 -14.38 15.56 -0.77
CA ALA A 33 -14.96 14.34 -0.19
C ALA A 33 -15.14 13.23 -1.24
N ARG A 34 -15.46 13.63 -2.47
CA ARG A 34 -15.73 12.78 -3.62
C ARG A 34 -15.33 13.52 -4.89
N LEU A 35 -15.05 12.78 -5.95
CA LEU A 35 -14.77 13.35 -7.26
C LEU A 35 -15.97 14.15 -7.78
N ALA A 36 -15.72 15.33 -8.37
CA ALA A 36 -16.77 16.24 -8.80
C ALA A 36 -17.52 15.78 -10.06
N ALA A 37 -16.83 15.10 -10.96
CA ALA A 37 -17.39 14.49 -12.17
C ALA A 37 -16.73 13.11 -12.37
N PRO A 38 -17.41 12.13 -12.98
CA PRO A 38 -16.79 10.85 -13.31
C PRO A 38 -15.50 11.05 -14.12
N PRO A 39 -14.46 10.24 -13.89
CA PRO A 39 -13.24 10.32 -14.68
C PRO A 39 -13.55 9.95 -16.14
N ARG A 40 -12.80 10.54 -17.07
CA ARG A 40 -12.90 10.22 -18.49
C ARG A 40 -11.95 9.09 -18.88
N GLU A 41 -12.23 8.44 -20.00
CA GLU A 41 -11.28 7.51 -20.62
C GLU A 41 -10.00 8.23 -21.10
N PRO A 42 -8.87 7.49 -21.21
CA PRO A 42 -7.69 7.90 -21.97
C PRO A 42 -8.06 8.22 -23.42
N ARG A 43 -7.43 9.23 -24.02
CA ARG A 43 -7.80 9.77 -25.35
C ARG A 43 -6.71 9.67 -26.41
N ASN A 44 -5.46 9.58 -26.00
CA ASN A 44 -4.32 9.60 -26.91
C ASN A 44 -3.34 8.48 -26.57
N ALA A 45 -2.35 8.29 -27.45
CA ALA A 45 -1.36 7.22 -27.30
C ALA A 45 -0.52 7.35 -26.02
N ASP A 46 -0.21 8.58 -25.60
CA ASP A 46 0.60 8.83 -24.40
C ASP A 46 -0.17 8.45 -23.13
N GLU A 47 -1.45 8.82 -23.03
CA GLU A 47 -2.32 8.45 -21.91
C GLU A 47 -2.55 6.93 -21.87
N LEU A 48 -2.71 6.27 -23.02
CA LEU A 48 -2.83 4.81 -23.08
C LEU A 48 -1.53 4.10 -22.68
N ALA A 49 -0.37 4.64 -23.09
CA ALA A 49 0.93 4.14 -22.68
C ALA A 49 1.15 4.30 -21.17
N ALA A 50 0.76 5.44 -20.59
CA ALA A 50 0.82 5.68 -19.16
C ALA A 50 -0.09 4.71 -18.37
N VAL A 51 -1.29 4.42 -18.88
CA VAL A 51 -2.18 3.39 -18.30
C VAL A 51 -1.58 1.99 -18.39
N ALA A 52 -0.92 1.64 -19.50
CA ALA A 52 -0.20 0.37 -19.62
C ALA A 52 0.99 0.28 -18.65
N ASP A 53 1.74 1.37 -18.45
CA ASP A 53 2.81 1.44 -17.45
C ASP A 53 2.26 1.25 -16.03
N TYR A 54 1.13 1.88 -15.71
CA TYR A 54 0.43 1.68 -14.43
C TYR A 54 0.09 0.21 -14.18
N TYR A 55 -0.50 -0.49 -15.17
CA TYR A 55 -0.84 -1.91 -15.00
C TYR A 55 0.39 -2.82 -14.95
N THR A 56 1.50 -2.42 -15.58
CA THR A 56 2.78 -3.12 -15.45
C THR A 56 3.30 -3.00 -14.01
N LYS A 57 3.26 -1.79 -13.44
CA LYS A 57 3.65 -1.53 -12.05
C LYS A 57 2.74 -2.23 -11.04
N MET A 58 1.42 -2.18 -11.24
CA MET A 58 0.45 -2.92 -10.44
C MET A 58 0.76 -4.42 -10.46
N ALA A 59 0.98 -4.99 -11.65
CA ALA A 59 1.31 -6.41 -11.77
C ALA A 59 2.61 -6.79 -11.06
N SER A 60 3.64 -5.93 -11.12
CA SER A 60 4.88 -6.15 -10.38
C SER A 60 4.75 -5.98 -8.86
N HIS A 61 3.93 -5.03 -8.41
CA HIS A 61 3.65 -4.79 -7.00
C HIS A 61 3.00 -6.03 -6.37
N ASP A 62 1.95 -6.53 -7.00
CA ASP A 62 1.18 -7.67 -6.45
C ASP A 62 1.98 -8.97 -6.57
N LEU A 63 2.73 -9.17 -7.66
CA LEU A 63 3.64 -10.30 -7.78
C LEU A 63 4.77 -10.26 -6.73
N PHE A 64 5.26 -9.08 -6.37
CA PHE A 64 6.23 -8.93 -5.29
C PHE A 64 5.62 -9.33 -3.93
N ILE A 65 4.38 -8.89 -3.63
CA ILE A 65 3.66 -9.31 -2.42
C ILE A 65 3.52 -10.84 -2.39
N VAL A 66 3.09 -11.46 -3.48
CA VAL A 66 3.00 -12.94 -3.59
C VAL A 66 4.31 -13.62 -3.20
N GLN A 67 5.46 -13.12 -3.67
CA GLN A 67 6.76 -13.70 -3.35
C GLN A 67 7.14 -13.53 -1.88
N VAL A 68 6.86 -12.36 -1.28
CA VAL A 68 7.10 -12.09 0.14
C VAL A 68 6.22 -12.98 1.01
N VAL A 69 4.91 -12.99 0.74
CA VAL A 69 3.91 -13.75 1.50
C VAL A 69 4.21 -15.25 1.45
N ALA A 70 4.52 -15.79 0.26
CA ALA A 70 4.91 -17.20 0.11
C ALA A 70 6.12 -17.56 0.98
N LYS A 71 7.16 -16.71 1.00
CA LYS A 71 8.35 -16.91 1.84
C LYS A 71 7.98 -16.83 3.32
N ALA A 72 7.19 -15.83 3.73
CA ALA A 72 6.83 -15.62 5.13
C ALA A 72 5.99 -16.76 5.71
N ILE A 73 5.09 -17.35 4.92
CA ILE A 73 4.34 -18.56 5.29
C ILE A 73 5.29 -19.71 5.63
N ASP A 74 6.30 -19.96 4.79
CA ASP A 74 7.24 -21.07 4.99
C ASP A 74 8.23 -20.83 6.14
N THR A 75 8.62 -19.57 6.37
CA THR A 75 9.68 -19.23 7.32
C THR A 75 9.17 -18.66 8.64
N LEU A 76 8.44 -17.55 8.61
CA LEU A 76 8.06 -16.77 9.80
C LEU A 76 6.81 -17.31 10.48
N PHE A 77 5.88 -17.87 9.71
CA PHE A 77 4.54 -18.22 10.19
C PHE A 77 4.22 -19.71 10.10
N ARG A 78 5.24 -20.57 10.00
CA ARG A 78 5.10 -22.03 9.90
C ARG A 78 4.22 -22.63 11.01
N ASP A 79 4.26 -22.05 12.20
CA ASP A 79 3.55 -22.53 13.39
C ASP A 79 2.32 -21.66 13.74
N ASP A 80 1.89 -20.76 12.85
CA ASP A 80 0.71 -19.90 13.03
C ASP A 80 -0.36 -20.21 11.95
N PRO A 81 -1.13 -21.31 12.08
CA PRO A 81 -2.09 -21.72 11.06
C PRO A 81 -3.21 -20.69 10.85
N HIS A 82 -3.53 -19.86 11.86
CA HIS A 82 -4.51 -18.78 11.68
C HIS A 82 -3.97 -17.75 10.69
N PHE A 83 -2.74 -17.27 10.88
CA PHE A 83 -2.18 -16.29 9.97
C PHE A 83 -1.87 -16.88 8.60
N GLN A 84 -1.46 -18.15 8.53
CA GLN A 84 -1.30 -18.85 7.25
C GLN A 84 -2.57 -18.83 6.41
N LEU A 85 -3.76 -18.97 7.00
CA LEU A 85 -5.02 -18.89 6.25
C LEU A 85 -5.29 -17.48 5.72
N ILE A 86 -4.96 -16.45 6.51
CA ILE A 86 -5.08 -15.04 6.09
C ILE A 86 -4.14 -14.78 4.90
N LEU A 87 -2.86 -15.10 5.08
CA LEU A 87 -1.81 -14.90 4.08
C LEU A 87 -2.03 -15.75 2.82
N SER A 88 -2.57 -16.96 2.95
CA SER A 88 -2.88 -17.80 1.78
C SER A 88 -3.98 -17.19 0.91
N ARG A 89 -4.96 -16.50 1.52
CA ARG A 89 -5.97 -15.77 0.75
C ARG A 89 -5.35 -14.55 0.06
N GLN A 90 -4.55 -13.75 0.77
CA GLN A 90 -3.83 -12.61 0.20
C GLN A 90 -2.99 -13.04 -1.00
N LEU A 91 -2.16 -14.08 -0.84
CA LEU A 91 -1.36 -14.66 -1.92
C LEU A 91 -2.20 -15.03 -3.16
N GLY A 92 -3.38 -15.62 -2.96
CA GLY A 92 -4.27 -16.00 -4.06
C GLY A 92 -4.92 -14.80 -4.76
N ASP A 93 -5.37 -13.82 -3.99
CA ASP A 93 -6.00 -12.60 -4.51
C ASP A 93 -4.97 -11.72 -5.24
N ASP A 94 -3.81 -11.43 -4.64
CA ASP A 94 -2.72 -10.63 -5.26
C ASP A 94 -2.14 -11.32 -6.50
N GLY A 95 -2.02 -12.65 -6.45
CA GLY A 95 -1.63 -13.43 -7.62
C GLY A 95 -2.62 -13.27 -8.77
N ALA A 96 -3.91 -13.18 -8.49
CA ALA A 96 -4.93 -12.91 -9.51
C ALA A 96 -4.85 -11.45 -10.00
N HIS A 97 -4.62 -10.48 -9.12
CA HIS A 97 -4.46 -9.07 -9.51
C HIS A 97 -3.24 -8.85 -10.40
N ALA A 98 -2.13 -9.52 -10.09
CA ALA A 98 -0.92 -9.51 -10.91
C ALA A 98 -1.16 -10.01 -12.33
N VAL A 99 -1.90 -11.12 -12.46
CA VAL A 99 -2.29 -11.69 -13.76
C VAL A 99 -3.18 -10.72 -14.52
N ILE A 100 -4.19 -10.14 -13.86
CA ILE A 100 -5.11 -9.16 -14.46
C ILE A 100 -4.35 -7.95 -15.00
N GLY A 101 -3.38 -7.41 -14.24
CA GLY A 101 -2.53 -6.31 -14.68
C GLY A 101 -1.76 -6.66 -15.95
N ARG A 102 -1.10 -7.82 -15.96
CA ARG A 102 -0.36 -8.30 -17.14
C ARG A 102 -1.26 -8.47 -18.36
N GLU A 103 -2.41 -9.12 -18.20
CA GLU A 103 -3.38 -9.32 -19.28
C GLU A 103 -3.86 -7.98 -19.83
N ARG A 104 -4.12 -7.00 -18.96
CA ARG A 104 -4.55 -5.68 -19.38
C ARG A 104 -3.50 -4.95 -20.20
N VAL A 105 -2.22 -5.05 -19.85
CA VAL A 105 -1.14 -4.46 -20.65
C VAL A 105 -1.04 -5.14 -22.02
N LEU A 106 -1.20 -6.46 -22.08
CA LEU A 106 -1.21 -7.20 -23.35
C LEU A 106 -2.38 -6.74 -24.24
N GLU A 107 -3.57 -6.52 -23.68
CA GLU A 107 -4.71 -5.97 -24.41
C GLU A 107 -4.44 -4.55 -24.94
N LEU A 108 -3.85 -3.69 -24.11
CA LEU A 108 -3.62 -2.29 -24.45
C LEU A 108 -2.50 -2.10 -25.50
N THR A 109 -1.47 -2.95 -25.44
CA THR A 109 -0.22 -2.73 -26.20
C THR A 109 0.07 -3.81 -27.24
N GLY A 110 -0.60 -4.97 -27.16
CA GLY A 110 -0.27 -6.16 -27.95
C GLY A 110 1.06 -6.83 -27.56
N ARG A 111 1.71 -6.38 -26.48
CA ARG A 111 2.99 -6.91 -25.97
C ARG A 111 2.81 -7.46 -24.57
N ASP A 112 3.44 -8.60 -24.32
CA ASP A 112 3.49 -9.20 -22.99
C ASP A 112 4.53 -8.45 -22.13
N PRO A 113 4.13 -7.80 -21.03
CA PRO A 113 5.03 -7.01 -20.19
C PRO A 113 5.85 -7.86 -19.20
N LEU A 114 5.85 -9.19 -19.34
CA LEU A 114 6.51 -10.08 -18.37
C LEU A 114 7.98 -9.70 -18.09
N PRO A 115 8.82 -9.34 -19.08
CA PRO A 115 10.19 -8.89 -18.82
C PRO A 115 10.24 -7.63 -17.93
N GLU A 116 9.37 -6.66 -18.18
CA GLU A 116 9.27 -5.44 -17.39
C GLU A 116 8.76 -5.70 -15.97
N ILE A 117 7.77 -6.59 -15.82
CA ILE A 117 7.27 -7.05 -14.51
C ILE A 117 8.41 -7.69 -13.71
N ASP A 118 9.19 -8.59 -14.31
CA ASP A 118 10.30 -9.27 -13.65
C ASP A 118 11.37 -8.27 -13.16
N ALA A 119 11.72 -7.29 -14.00
CA ALA A 119 12.66 -6.23 -13.65
C ALA A 119 12.17 -5.37 -12.47
N LEU A 120 10.88 -5.01 -12.46
CA LEU A 120 10.29 -4.22 -11.38
C LEU A 120 10.19 -5.01 -10.07
N VAL A 121 9.83 -6.30 -10.12
CA VAL A 121 9.85 -7.17 -8.94
C VAL A 121 11.27 -7.28 -8.38
N ALA A 122 12.28 -7.43 -9.24
CA ALA A 122 13.67 -7.42 -8.81
C ALA A 122 14.06 -6.08 -8.17
N ALA A 123 13.54 -4.94 -8.67
CA ALA A 123 13.76 -3.63 -8.07
C ALA A 123 13.11 -3.50 -6.68
N HIS A 124 11.91 -4.06 -6.46
CA HIS A 124 11.30 -4.13 -5.13
C HIS A 124 12.16 -4.92 -4.15
N TRP A 125 12.65 -6.10 -4.55
CA TRP A 125 13.59 -6.89 -3.74
C TRP A 125 14.91 -6.16 -3.49
N ALA A 126 15.47 -5.49 -4.49
CA ALA A 126 16.72 -4.73 -4.33
C ALA A 126 16.55 -3.59 -3.32
N ARG A 127 15.40 -2.93 -3.35
CA ARG A 127 15.08 -1.80 -2.46
C ARG A 127 14.81 -2.24 -1.03
N LEU A 128 14.00 -3.28 -0.84
CA LEU A 128 13.61 -3.75 0.49
C LEU A 128 14.58 -4.77 1.08
N GLY A 129 15.42 -5.40 0.28
CA GLY A 129 16.36 -6.44 0.70
C GLY A 129 15.64 -7.59 1.41
N ASP A 130 16.19 -8.02 2.54
CA ASP A 130 15.61 -9.08 3.36
C ASP A 130 14.50 -8.61 4.30
N LEU A 131 14.26 -7.29 4.43
CA LEU A 131 13.41 -6.70 5.47
C LEU A 131 12.05 -7.40 5.58
N PRO A 132 11.30 -7.62 4.49
CA PRO A 132 9.95 -8.20 4.57
C PRO A 132 9.93 -9.63 5.09
N VAL A 133 11.05 -10.36 5.03
CA VAL A 133 11.14 -11.78 5.41
C VAL A 133 12.13 -12.03 6.54
N ARG A 134 12.72 -10.96 7.11
CA ARG A 134 13.77 -11.02 8.13
C ARG A 134 13.23 -11.51 9.46
N ASP A 135 12.15 -10.89 9.91
CA ASP A 135 11.47 -11.20 11.16
C ASP A 135 10.02 -10.68 11.13
N LEU A 136 9.27 -10.93 12.20
CA LEU A 136 7.90 -10.46 12.35
C LEU A 136 7.75 -8.94 12.18
N ALA A 137 8.70 -8.16 12.68
CA ALA A 137 8.59 -6.71 12.66
C ALA A 137 8.82 -6.16 11.24
N GLY A 138 9.81 -6.70 10.54
CA GLY A 138 10.04 -6.40 9.13
C GLY A 138 8.87 -6.81 8.24
N PHE A 139 8.28 -7.99 8.46
CA PHE A 139 7.10 -8.43 7.73
C PHE A 139 5.89 -7.50 7.94
N LEU A 140 5.59 -7.14 9.19
CA LEU A 140 4.49 -6.22 9.48
C LEU A 140 4.73 -4.81 8.92
N ALA A 141 5.96 -4.30 8.98
CA ALA A 141 6.31 -3.04 8.36
C ALA A 141 6.08 -3.07 6.83
N PHE A 142 6.46 -4.18 6.18
CA PHE A 142 6.16 -4.40 4.77
C PHE A 142 4.65 -4.38 4.50
N GLU A 143 3.88 -5.22 5.19
CA GLU A 143 2.41 -5.29 5.04
C GLU A 143 1.78 -3.91 5.25
N TRP A 144 2.18 -3.16 6.28
CA TRP A 144 1.61 -1.85 6.54
C TRP A 144 1.95 -0.84 5.44
N HIS A 145 3.15 -0.89 4.84
CA HIS A 145 3.48 0.00 3.73
C HIS A 145 2.73 -0.35 2.45
N TYR A 146 2.64 -1.63 2.12
CA TYR A 146 2.06 -2.12 0.87
C TYR A 146 0.53 -2.20 0.90
N GLU A 147 -0.06 -2.36 2.09
CA GLU A 147 -1.51 -2.48 2.24
C GLU A 147 -2.13 -1.21 2.82
N LEU A 148 -1.62 -0.67 3.94
CA LEU A 148 -2.28 0.41 4.68
C LEU A 148 -1.82 1.81 4.28
N HIS A 149 -0.51 2.05 4.24
CA HIS A 149 0.04 3.37 3.97
C HIS A 149 -0.15 3.77 2.51
N ILE A 150 -0.12 2.80 1.58
CA ILE A 150 -0.36 3.06 0.16
C ILE A 150 -1.73 3.68 -0.12
N LEU A 151 -2.72 3.44 0.75
CA LEU A 151 -4.07 3.93 0.52
C LEU A 151 -4.12 5.46 0.45
N ALA A 152 -3.22 6.19 1.11
CA ALA A 152 -3.14 7.64 0.96
C ALA A 152 -3.01 8.05 -0.51
N LYS A 153 -2.18 7.35 -1.29
CA LYS A 153 -2.05 7.52 -2.74
C LYS A 153 -3.36 7.18 -3.45
N LEU A 154 -3.95 6.03 -3.12
CA LEU A 154 -5.17 5.53 -3.76
C LEU A 154 -6.39 6.43 -3.52
N TRP A 155 -6.56 7.01 -2.33
CA TRP A 155 -7.63 7.98 -2.09
C TRP A 155 -7.38 9.32 -2.76
N ILE A 156 -6.13 9.79 -2.85
CA ILE A 156 -5.79 10.98 -3.65
C ILE A 156 -6.23 10.73 -5.09
N GLN A 157 -5.76 9.65 -5.71
CA GLN A 157 -6.16 9.24 -7.05
C GLN A 157 -7.69 9.18 -7.20
N ARG A 158 -8.39 8.49 -6.29
CA ARG A 158 -9.84 8.29 -6.40
C ARG A 158 -10.66 9.58 -6.25
N LYS A 159 -10.19 10.51 -5.43
CA LYS A 159 -10.94 11.73 -5.08
C LYS A 159 -10.59 12.92 -5.97
N THR A 160 -9.45 12.89 -6.66
CA THR A 160 -8.98 13.99 -7.52
C THR A 160 -8.65 13.59 -8.95
N GLY A 161 -8.49 12.30 -9.25
CA GLY A 161 -8.15 11.79 -10.58
C GLY A 161 -9.25 12.03 -11.62
N GLY A 162 -8.88 12.64 -12.73
CA GLY A 162 -9.76 12.95 -13.85
C GLY A 162 -9.76 11.92 -14.98
N ILE A 163 -8.84 10.96 -14.97
CA ILE A 163 -8.70 9.89 -15.98
C ILE A 163 -8.86 8.54 -15.28
N ALA A 164 -9.50 7.58 -15.95
CA ALA A 164 -9.57 6.20 -15.50
C ALA A 164 -9.74 5.26 -16.70
N ASP A 165 -9.24 4.03 -16.58
CA ASP A 165 -9.49 2.96 -17.54
C ASP A 165 -10.87 2.34 -17.27
N GLY A 166 -11.84 2.59 -18.17
CA GLY A 166 -13.21 2.11 -18.02
C GLY A 166 -13.34 0.59 -18.06
N ALA A 167 -12.46 -0.11 -18.78
CA ALA A 167 -12.50 -1.56 -18.87
C ALA A 167 -12.20 -2.23 -17.52
N MET A 168 -11.35 -1.58 -16.74
CA MET A 168 -10.90 -2.08 -15.43
C MET A 168 -11.70 -1.50 -14.27
N ARG A 169 -12.57 -0.51 -14.50
CA ARG A 169 -13.32 0.15 -13.42
C ARG A 169 -14.21 -0.80 -12.64
N GLU A 170 -14.99 -1.64 -13.32
CA GLU A 170 -15.88 -2.60 -12.65
C GLU A 170 -15.08 -3.67 -11.89
N HIS A 171 -14.02 -4.19 -12.50
CA HIS A 171 -13.12 -5.15 -11.85
C HIS A 171 -12.46 -4.54 -10.60
N GLY A 172 -11.98 -3.30 -10.70
CA GLY A 172 -11.42 -2.56 -9.58
C GLY A 172 -12.43 -2.35 -8.45
N GLU A 173 -13.69 -2.05 -8.78
CA GLU A 173 -14.75 -1.78 -7.79
C GLU A 173 -15.29 -3.03 -7.11
N ASN A 174 -15.47 -4.12 -7.86
CA ASN A 174 -16.20 -5.30 -7.39
C ASN A 174 -15.29 -6.47 -7.00
N ARG A 175 -14.01 -6.44 -7.39
CA ARG A 175 -13.05 -7.52 -7.10
C ARG A 175 -11.85 -7.01 -6.30
N ILE A 176 -11.02 -6.16 -6.91
CA ILE A 176 -9.75 -5.73 -6.31
C ILE A 176 -10.01 -5.04 -4.97
N ARG A 177 -10.79 -3.95 -4.94
CA ARG A 177 -11.01 -3.19 -3.69
C ARG A 177 -11.56 -4.03 -2.52
N PRO A 178 -12.58 -4.90 -2.73
CA PRO A 178 -13.03 -5.81 -1.67
C PRO A 178 -11.96 -6.80 -1.19
N ASP A 179 -11.10 -7.29 -2.08
CA ASP A 179 -10.00 -8.20 -1.72
C ASP A 179 -8.97 -7.46 -0.86
N GLU A 180 -8.50 -6.30 -1.33
CA GLU A 180 -7.56 -5.41 -0.61
C GLU A 180 -8.08 -4.98 0.77
N GLU A 181 -9.38 -4.62 0.86
CA GLU A 181 -10.01 -4.30 2.14
C GLU A 181 -9.95 -5.50 3.09
N TRP A 182 -10.23 -6.69 2.58
CA TRP A 182 -10.17 -7.89 3.40
C TRP A 182 -8.76 -8.14 3.92
N HIS A 183 -7.72 -8.05 3.08
CA HIS A 183 -6.33 -8.26 3.51
C HIS A 183 -5.97 -7.34 4.67
N ARG A 184 -6.16 -6.03 4.50
CA ARG A 184 -5.90 -5.02 5.54
C ARG A 184 -6.63 -5.29 6.83
N VAL A 185 -7.94 -5.52 6.75
CA VAL A 185 -8.76 -5.74 7.94
C VAL A 185 -8.30 -7.00 8.68
N GLN A 186 -7.98 -8.08 7.97
CA GLN A 186 -7.51 -9.31 8.62
C GLN A 186 -6.11 -9.17 9.22
N ILE A 187 -5.17 -8.50 8.54
CA ILE A 187 -3.82 -8.23 9.09
C ILE A 187 -3.93 -7.40 10.37
N VAL A 188 -4.77 -6.35 10.38
CA VAL A 188 -5.02 -5.52 11.57
C VAL A 188 -5.65 -6.33 12.71
N GLN A 189 -6.64 -7.17 12.40
CA GLN A 189 -7.30 -8.02 13.40
C GLN A 189 -6.32 -9.02 14.01
N TRP A 190 -5.57 -9.74 13.19
CA TRP A 190 -4.53 -10.66 13.65
C TRP A 190 -3.50 -9.95 14.51
N TRP A 191 -3.06 -8.75 14.11
CA TRP A 191 -2.13 -7.94 14.88
C TRP A 191 -2.68 -7.59 16.28
N PHE A 192 -3.93 -7.14 16.37
CA PHE A 192 -4.55 -6.84 17.66
C PHE A 192 -4.72 -8.07 18.54
N GLU A 193 -5.06 -9.22 17.97
CA GLU A 193 -5.09 -10.50 18.69
C GLU A 193 -3.71 -10.88 19.21
N LYS A 194 -2.67 -10.72 18.38
CA LYS A 194 -1.28 -10.97 18.75
C LYS A 194 -0.87 -10.10 19.94
N LEU A 195 -1.12 -8.79 19.88
CA LEU A 195 -0.80 -7.87 20.98
C LEU A 195 -1.58 -8.19 22.26
N ALA A 196 -2.85 -8.60 22.14
CA ALA A 196 -3.68 -8.93 23.29
C ALA A 196 -3.24 -10.22 24.01
N ALA A 197 -2.62 -11.16 23.28
CA ALA A 197 -2.11 -12.42 23.83
C ALA A 197 -0.75 -12.28 24.52
N LEU A 198 0.01 -11.21 24.24
CA LEU A 198 1.35 -11.01 24.78
C LEU A 198 1.35 -10.39 26.18
N PRO A 199 2.30 -10.79 27.07
CA PRO A 199 2.60 -10.04 28.29
C PRO A 199 2.98 -8.59 27.98
N ALA A 200 2.70 -7.67 28.91
CA ALA A 200 2.86 -6.23 28.68
C ALA A 200 4.26 -5.83 28.20
N ALA A 201 5.32 -6.37 28.83
CA ALA A 201 6.70 -6.06 28.45
C ALA A 201 7.06 -6.57 27.05
N GLU A 202 6.61 -7.77 26.68
CA GLU A 202 6.84 -8.35 25.35
C GLU A 202 6.05 -7.62 24.27
N ARG A 203 4.81 -7.23 24.58
CA ARG A 203 3.98 -6.39 23.72
C ARG A 203 4.65 -5.06 23.44
N ASP A 204 5.12 -4.37 24.48
CA ASP A 204 5.80 -3.08 24.32
C ASP A 204 7.09 -3.23 23.50
N ALA A 205 7.90 -4.25 23.78
CA ALA A 205 9.12 -4.52 23.01
C ALA A 205 8.83 -4.82 21.52
N LEU A 206 7.75 -5.57 21.23
CA LEU A 206 7.32 -5.83 19.86
C LEU A 206 6.87 -4.53 19.16
N ILE A 207 6.06 -3.70 19.84
CA ILE A 207 5.62 -2.41 19.29
C ILE A 207 6.81 -1.54 18.87
N GLU A 208 7.83 -1.38 19.74
CA GLU A 208 9.00 -0.57 19.40
C GLU A 208 9.75 -1.14 18.18
N ARG A 209 9.92 -2.48 18.11
CA ARG A 209 10.56 -3.12 16.95
C ARG A 209 9.80 -2.90 15.65
N VAL A 210 8.46 -2.94 15.67
CA VAL A 210 7.68 -2.69 14.45
C VAL A 210 7.77 -1.23 14.03
N ILE A 211 7.80 -0.28 14.97
CA ILE A 211 8.01 1.14 14.67
C ILE A 211 9.39 1.33 14.00
N ASP A 212 10.45 0.75 14.58
CA ASP A 212 11.80 0.82 13.99
C ASP A 212 11.86 0.24 12.57
N ALA A 213 11.19 -0.91 12.35
CA ALA A 213 11.11 -1.56 11.05
C ALA A 213 10.29 -0.74 10.03
N ASP A 214 9.22 -0.06 10.46
CA ASP A 214 8.42 0.85 9.64
C ASP A 214 9.21 2.13 9.26
N GLU A 215 10.09 2.64 10.13
CA GLU A 215 11.02 3.71 9.79
C GLU A 215 12.11 3.24 8.80
N GLU A 216 12.63 2.04 8.98
CA GLU A 216 13.58 1.44 8.04
C GLU A 216 12.95 1.26 6.66
N THR A 217 11.71 0.77 6.61
CA THR A 217 10.93 0.59 5.38
C THR A 217 10.66 1.93 4.71
N GLN A 218 10.24 2.95 5.46
CA GLN A 218 10.05 4.31 4.94
C GLN A 218 11.32 4.84 4.26
N ARG A 219 12.48 4.71 4.90
CA ARG A 219 13.76 5.17 4.31
C ARG A 219 14.09 4.44 3.01
N ARG A 220 13.84 3.13 2.95
CA ARG A 220 14.09 2.32 1.75
C ARG A 220 13.12 2.68 0.62
N LEU A 221 11.86 2.98 0.94
CA LEU A 221 10.81 3.27 -0.03
C LEU A 221 10.73 4.74 -0.46
N ASP A 222 11.45 5.67 0.18
CA ASP A 222 11.31 7.12 -0.02
C ASP A 222 11.23 7.55 -1.50
N GLY A 223 12.23 7.17 -2.31
CA GLY A 223 12.22 7.51 -3.75
C GLY A 223 11.13 6.82 -4.55
N TYR A 224 10.84 5.56 -4.22
CA TYR A 224 9.77 4.82 -4.90
C TYR A 224 8.42 5.48 -4.63
N LEU A 225 8.15 5.92 -3.40
CA LEU A 225 6.91 6.62 -3.07
C LEU A 225 6.78 7.93 -3.85
N HIS A 226 7.87 8.69 -4.01
CA HIS A 226 7.87 9.88 -4.86
C HIS A 226 7.50 9.58 -6.31
N ASP A 227 8.10 8.55 -6.90
CA ASP A 227 7.84 8.11 -8.26
C ASP A 227 6.38 7.65 -8.41
N GLU A 228 5.84 6.92 -7.44
CA GLU A 228 4.46 6.44 -7.43
C GLU A 228 3.43 7.59 -7.39
N TYR A 229 3.67 8.62 -6.58
CA TYR A 229 2.81 9.81 -6.57
C TYR A 229 2.91 10.61 -7.86
N ALA A 230 4.11 10.79 -8.41
CA ALA A 230 4.30 11.48 -9.69
C ALA A 230 3.60 10.73 -10.82
N HIS A 231 3.75 9.41 -10.87
CA HIS A 231 3.09 8.55 -11.84
C HIS A 231 1.56 8.58 -11.69
N THR A 232 1.05 8.63 -10.46
CA THR A 232 -0.40 8.79 -10.21
C THR A 232 -0.94 10.09 -10.80
N ALA A 233 -0.18 11.19 -10.71
CA ALA A 233 -0.55 12.46 -11.34
C ALA A 233 -0.51 12.39 -12.87
N GLU A 234 0.51 11.73 -13.42
CA GLU A 234 0.68 11.53 -14.87
C GLU A 234 -0.46 10.71 -15.47
N VAL A 235 -0.73 9.51 -14.93
CA VAL A 235 -1.69 8.54 -15.49
C VAL A 235 -3.13 9.01 -15.29
N PHE A 236 -3.46 9.44 -14.08
CA PHE A 236 -4.85 9.68 -13.67
C PHE A 236 -5.22 11.16 -13.68
N GLY A 237 -4.27 12.07 -13.93
CA GLY A 237 -4.48 13.51 -13.74
C GLY A 237 -4.81 13.85 -12.29
N ALA A 238 -4.33 13.06 -11.33
CA ALA A 238 -4.61 13.26 -9.92
C ALA A 238 -3.92 14.52 -9.38
N ASP A 239 -4.64 15.28 -8.57
CA ASP A 239 -4.07 16.42 -7.84
C ASP A 239 -3.30 15.93 -6.62
N ILE A 240 -1.99 15.83 -6.77
CA ILE A 240 -1.05 15.43 -5.73
C ILE A 240 -0.54 16.60 -4.89
N ALA A 241 -1.12 17.80 -4.97
CA ALA A 241 -0.65 18.91 -4.15
C ALA A 241 -0.71 18.53 -2.66
N GLY A 242 0.36 18.82 -1.92
CA GLY A 242 0.48 18.51 -0.50
C GLY A 242 0.66 17.02 -0.14
N TYR A 243 0.82 16.11 -1.12
CA TYR A 243 0.81 14.66 -0.87
C TYR A 243 1.78 14.20 0.22
N ARG A 244 2.96 14.81 0.33
CA ARG A 244 3.99 14.42 1.32
C ARG A 244 3.48 14.58 2.75
N ALA A 245 2.95 15.76 3.08
CA ALA A 245 2.44 16.05 4.41
C ALA A 245 1.20 15.19 4.73
N ILE A 246 0.36 14.94 3.72
CA ILE A 246 -0.81 14.06 3.84
C ILE A 246 -0.35 12.62 4.12
N TYR A 247 0.62 12.11 3.36
CA TYR A 247 1.16 10.75 3.53
C TYR A 247 1.82 10.58 4.90
N ASP A 248 2.68 11.52 5.31
CA ASP A 248 3.39 11.45 6.58
C ASP A 248 2.44 11.45 7.78
N ASP A 249 1.42 12.30 7.74
CA ASP A 249 0.41 12.37 8.81
C ASP A 249 -0.53 11.15 8.76
N TRP A 250 -0.86 10.65 7.57
CA TRP A 250 -1.61 9.39 7.40
C TRP A 250 -0.87 8.21 8.02
N ARG A 251 0.40 7.99 7.63
CA ARG A 251 1.26 6.94 8.18
C ARG A 251 1.35 7.04 9.70
N ARG A 252 1.54 8.25 10.24
CA ARG A 252 1.56 8.50 11.69
C ARG A 252 0.25 8.11 12.37
N GLU A 253 -0.88 8.51 11.82
CA GLU A 253 -2.21 8.24 12.39
C GLU A 253 -2.57 6.75 12.35
N ILE A 254 -2.13 6.03 11.30
CA ILE A 254 -2.27 4.57 11.20
C ILE A 254 -1.41 3.89 12.25
N LEU A 255 -0.11 4.19 12.29
CA LEU A 255 0.82 3.62 13.28
C LEU A 255 0.35 3.87 14.72
N ALA A 256 -0.16 5.07 15.01
CA ALA A 256 -0.60 5.42 16.36
C ALA A 256 -1.75 4.53 16.81
N ARG A 257 -2.67 4.17 15.90
CA ARG A 257 -3.80 3.29 16.20
C ARG A 257 -3.43 1.82 16.23
N LEU A 258 -2.51 1.40 15.36
CA LEU A 258 -2.01 0.02 15.35
C LEU A 258 -1.24 -0.28 16.64
N THR A 259 -0.48 0.68 17.14
CA THR A 259 0.41 0.49 18.30
C THR A 259 -0.20 0.97 19.61
N GLY A 260 -1.22 1.83 19.57
CA GLY A 260 -1.76 2.50 20.74
C GLY A 260 -0.81 3.55 21.34
N ARG A 261 0.22 3.98 20.58
CA ARG A 261 1.16 5.04 20.98
C ARG A 261 0.61 6.39 20.50
N PRO A 262 0.10 7.26 21.39
CA PRO A 262 -0.46 8.55 20.99
C PRO A 262 0.61 9.55 20.53
N ALA A 263 1.88 9.32 20.88
CA ALA A 263 3.02 10.13 20.48
C ALA A 263 4.14 9.22 19.97
N LEU A 264 4.23 9.06 18.65
CA LEU A 264 5.26 8.25 17.97
C LEU A 264 6.62 8.96 17.83
N GLY A 265 6.83 10.09 18.52
CA GLY A 265 8.04 10.89 18.35
C GLY A 265 8.24 11.39 16.91
N SER A 266 9.50 11.65 16.57
CA SER A 266 9.90 12.18 15.25
C SER A 266 10.11 11.05 14.26
N LEU A 267 9.00 10.50 13.73
CA LEU A 267 9.06 9.55 12.61
C LEU A 267 9.83 10.14 11.42
N VAL A 268 10.57 9.31 10.69
CA VAL A 268 11.17 9.70 9.41
C VAL A 268 10.07 10.17 8.43
N PRO A 269 10.10 11.43 7.96
CA PRO A 269 9.15 11.92 6.98
C PRO A 269 9.55 11.53 5.55
N LEU A 270 8.59 11.51 4.65
CA LEU A 270 8.82 11.44 3.21
C LEU A 270 9.62 12.68 2.77
N SER A 271 10.72 12.45 2.07
CA SER A 271 11.72 13.48 1.85
C SER A 271 11.23 14.61 0.94
N ARG A 272 11.93 15.74 0.98
CA ARG A 272 11.63 16.90 0.11
C ARG A 272 12.28 16.78 -1.26
N GLU A 273 13.25 15.89 -1.42
CA GLU A 273 14.01 15.74 -2.65
C GLU A 273 13.40 14.62 -3.49
N PRO A 274 13.09 14.83 -4.77
CA PRO A 274 12.85 13.70 -5.65
C PRO A 274 14.15 12.88 -5.69
N ILE A 275 14.08 11.58 -5.39
CA ILE A 275 15.25 10.72 -5.55
C ILE A 275 15.59 10.71 -7.03
N ALA A 276 16.86 11.02 -7.35
CA ALA A 276 17.36 10.90 -8.70
C ALA A 276 17.06 9.47 -9.19
N GLN A 277 16.30 9.35 -10.28
CA GLN A 277 16.15 8.07 -10.97
C GLN A 277 17.56 7.54 -11.23
N GLU A 278 18.02 6.58 -10.44
CA GLU A 278 19.01 5.64 -10.95
C GLU A 278 18.29 4.97 -12.11
N ALA A 279 18.67 5.40 -13.31
CA ALA A 279 18.10 4.95 -14.55
C ALA A 279 18.10 3.42 -14.55
N LEU A 280 16.92 2.82 -14.37
CA LEU A 280 16.65 1.48 -14.85
C LEU A 280 16.60 1.60 -16.38
N ALA A 281 17.79 1.53 -16.97
CA ALA A 281 18.02 1.29 -18.39
C ALA A 281 18.07 -0.20 -18.67
#